data_AF-A0A7X1HQF4-F1
#
_entry.id   AF-A0A7X1HQF4-F1
#
_cell.length_a   1.000
_cell.length_b   1.000
_cell.length_c   1.000
_cell.angle_alpha   90.00
_cell.angle_beta   90.00
_cell.angle_gamma   90.00
#
_symmetry.space_group_name_H-M   'P 1'
#
loop_
_entity.id
_entity.type
_entity.pdbx_description
1 polymer ?
#
loop_
_entity_poly.entity_id
_entity_poly.type
_entity_poly.pdbx_seq_one_letter_code
_entity_poly.pdbx_strand_id
1 'polypeptide(L)'
;MNELEKKIVLTIYKIGPTFISKLANRILENQNEVRECIRILIKDKILERVENIMVQYKTKEANVVVKHRNHTYYKLTKLGEKKAKELEEEHELEVREAFKTYNKALQNKLDNVIENTEKKIYCVIDFPYSQELNVKNILNEKFENLQKEYGHTITLRGEITEVEKEKLLELPNIIII
;
A
#
# COMPACT_ATOMS: atom_id res chain seq x y z
N MET A 1 6.50 12.02 -10.49
CA MET A 1 6.07 11.70 -9.13
C MET A 1 4.72 11.02 -9.21
N ASN A 2 4.53 9.90 -8.52
CA ASN A 2 3.23 9.26 -8.40
C ASN A 2 2.32 10.05 -7.44
N GLU A 3 1.04 9.69 -7.37
CA GLU A 3 0.06 10.40 -6.54
C GLU A 3 0.38 10.36 -5.04
N LEU A 4 0.92 9.22 -4.55
CA LEU A 4 1.32 9.09 -3.14
C LEU A 4 2.52 9.98 -2.78
N GLU A 5 3.51 10.09 -3.67
CA GLU A 5 4.65 10.98 -3.54
C GLU A 5 4.21 12.45 -3.51
N LYS A 6 3.27 12.85 -4.39
CA LYS A 6 2.69 14.20 -4.38
C LYS A 6 2.00 14.49 -3.04
N LYS A 7 1.15 13.57 -2.56
CA LYS A 7 0.50 13.66 -1.24
C LYS A 7 1.52 13.84 -0.11
N ILE A 8 2.60 13.06 -0.11
CA ILE A 8 3.65 13.14 0.90
C ILE A 8 4.34 14.50 0.87
N VAL A 9 4.78 14.95 -0.31
CA VAL A 9 5.51 16.22 -0.49
C VAL A 9 4.65 17.40 -0.04
N LEU A 10 3.40 17.48 -0.52
CA LEU A 10 2.47 18.55 -0.17
C LEU A 10 2.11 18.54 1.32
N THR A 11 1.96 17.36 1.91
CA THR A 11 1.66 17.24 3.34
C THR A 11 2.81 17.78 4.18
N ILE A 12 4.06 17.38 3.89
CA ILE A 12 5.24 17.87 4.61
C ILE A 12 5.42 19.38 4.41
N TYR A 13 5.19 19.87 3.20
CA TYR A 13 5.26 21.31 2.91
C TYR A 13 4.31 22.13 3.78
N LYS A 14 3.06 21.70 3.90
CA LYS A 14 2.03 22.42 4.66
C LYS A 14 2.23 22.37 6.18
N ILE A 15 2.85 21.31 6.70
CA ILE A 15 2.82 21.00 8.15
C ILE A 15 4.20 21.01 8.81
N GLY A 16 5.25 21.08 8.01
CA GLY A 16 6.64 20.94 8.43
C GLY A 16 7.10 19.49 8.56
N PRO A 17 8.33 19.29 9.08
CA PRO A 17 8.96 17.99 9.21
C PRO A 17 8.11 17.00 10.02
N THR A 18 8.02 15.77 9.52
CA THR A 18 7.17 14.73 10.13
C THR A 18 7.81 13.35 10.04
N PHE A 19 7.35 12.41 10.85
CA PHE A 19 7.77 11.01 10.81
C PHE A 19 6.72 10.14 10.10
N ILE A 20 7.14 8.97 9.62
CA ILE A 20 6.36 8.10 8.74
C ILE A 20 4.96 7.77 9.29
N SER A 21 4.83 7.31 10.54
CA SER A 21 3.51 6.92 11.05
C SER A 21 2.56 8.12 11.14
N LYS A 22 3.04 9.32 11.49
CA LYS A 22 2.19 10.52 11.50
C LYS A 22 1.82 10.95 10.08
N LEU A 23 2.75 10.80 9.14
CA LEU A 23 2.51 11.09 7.73
C LEU A 23 1.43 10.17 7.16
N ALA A 24 1.61 8.85 7.29
CA ALA A 24 0.65 7.82 6.86
C ALA A 24 -0.76 8.07 7.40
N ASN A 25 -0.87 8.36 8.70
CA ASN A 25 -2.15 8.70 9.33
C ASN A 25 -2.81 9.97 8.75
N ARG A 26 -2.03 10.96 8.30
CA ARG A 26 -2.57 12.21 7.74
C ARG A 26 -3.06 12.06 6.32
N ILE A 27 -2.39 11.22 5.54
CA ILE A 27 -2.75 10.97 4.13
C ILE A 27 -3.66 9.75 3.96
N LEU A 28 -3.90 8.99 5.04
CA LEU A 28 -4.69 7.74 5.07
C LEU A 28 -4.15 6.64 4.16
N GLU A 29 -2.85 6.40 4.23
CA GLU A 29 -2.18 5.43 3.37
C GLU A 29 -1.44 4.39 4.21
N ASN A 30 -1.10 3.25 3.61
CA ASN A 30 -0.35 2.19 4.26
C ASN A 30 1.06 2.67 4.65
N GLN A 31 1.48 2.39 5.88
CA GLN A 31 2.76 2.89 6.40
C GLN A 31 3.98 2.32 5.66
N ASN A 32 3.89 1.10 5.11
CA ASN A 32 4.94 0.48 4.32
C ASN A 32 5.07 1.16 2.95
N GLU A 33 3.96 1.43 2.26
CA GLU A 33 3.96 2.17 1.00
C GLU A 33 4.55 3.58 1.18
N VAL A 34 4.13 4.27 2.26
CA VAL A 34 4.70 5.57 2.62
C VAL A 34 6.20 5.46 2.88
N ARG A 35 6.67 4.38 3.50
CA ARG A 35 8.11 4.15 3.74
C ARG A 35 8.87 3.98 2.42
N GLU A 36 8.34 3.22 1.46
CA GLU A 36 8.97 3.05 0.15
C GLU A 36 9.01 4.37 -0.63
N CYS A 37 7.91 5.11 -0.67
CA CYS A 37 7.90 6.44 -1.29
C CYS A 37 8.88 7.41 -0.63
N ILE A 38 9.00 7.41 0.70
CA ILE A 38 10.00 8.22 1.42
C ILE A 38 11.43 7.86 0.94
N ARG A 39 11.75 6.58 0.76
CA ARG A 39 13.08 6.17 0.27
C ARG A 39 13.36 6.69 -1.13
N ILE A 40 12.37 6.60 -2.04
CA ILE A 40 12.47 7.12 -3.40
C ILE A 40 12.69 8.65 -3.36
N LEU A 41 11.86 9.37 -2.60
CA LEU A 41 11.96 10.83 -2.47
C LEU A 41 13.30 11.30 -1.86
N ILE A 42 13.92 10.50 -0.98
CA ILE A 42 15.27 10.77 -0.45
C ILE A 42 16.31 10.55 -1.54
N LYS A 43 16.22 9.44 -2.29
CA LYS A 43 17.12 9.15 -3.42
C LYS A 43 17.08 10.26 -4.46
N ASP A 44 15.90 10.80 -4.71
CA ASP A 44 15.65 11.92 -5.65
C ASP A 44 16.01 13.29 -5.05
N LYS A 45 16.55 13.34 -3.84
CA LYS A 45 16.93 14.57 -3.12
C LYS A 45 15.77 15.56 -2.91
N ILE A 46 14.53 15.05 -2.88
CA ILE A 46 13.33 15.84 -2.59
C ILE A 46 13.12 15.94 -1.08
N LEU A 47 13.34 14.83 -0.38
CA LEU A 47 13.31 14.76 1.07
C LEU A 47 14.71 14.50 1.63
N GLU A 48 14.90 14.93 2.87
CA GLU A 48 16.08 14.58 3.66
C GLU A 48 15.67 14.21 5.08
N ARG A 49 16.48 13.35 5.69
CA ARG A 49 16.35 13.03 7.11
C ARG A 49 16.75 14.29 7.89
N VAL A 50 15.95 14.68 8.87
CA VAL A 50 16.43 15.68 9.84
C VAL A 50 17.61 15.04 10.59
N GLU A 51 18.71 15.73 10.84
CA GLU A 51 19.86 15.15 11.54
C GLU A 51 19.86 15.49 13.04
N ASN A 52 19.40 16.69 13.39
CA ASN A 52 19.39 17.15 14.77
C ASN A 52 18.41 16.37 15.66
N ILE A 53 18.78 16.18 16.93
CA ILE A 53 17.97 15.55 17.99
C ILE A 53 16.69 16.37 18.26
N MET A 54 16.77 17.68 18.00
CA MET A 54 15.68 18.63 18.12
C MET A 54 15.17 19.01 16.75
N VAL A 55 13.90 18.71 16.48
CA VAL A 55 13.21 19.18 15.26
C VAL A 55 12.57 20.52 15.58
N GLN A 56 13.04 21.56 14.89
CA GLN A 56 12.45 22.89 14.93
C GLN A 56 11.71 23.16 13.63
N TYR A 57 10.45 23.56 13.71
CA TYR A 57 9.71 24.03 12.55
C TYR A 57 8.73 25.14 12.93
N LYS A 58 8.51 26.05 11.99
CA LYS A 58 7.55 27.14 12.12
C LYS A 58 6.20 26.68 11.59
N THR A 59 5.13 26.89 12.34
CA THR A 59 3.77 26.70 11.85
C THR A 59 3.30 27.95 11.10
N LYS A 60 2.15 27.85 10.41
CA LYS A 60 1.51 28.99 9.71
C LYS A 60 1.23 30.19 10.63
N GLU A 61 1.18 29.99 11.94
CA GLU A 61 0.95 31.03 12.97
C GLU A 61 2.24 31.63 13.54
N ALA A 62 3.39 31.42 12.89
CA ALA A 62 4.71 31.86 13.35
C ALA A 62 5.20 31.25 14.69
N ASN A 63 4.48 30.29 15.26
CA ASN A 63 4.92 29.56 16.44
C ASN A 63 6.08 28.61 16.12
N VAL A 64 7.18 28.73 16.86
CA VAL A 64 8.34 27.83 16.77
C VAL A 64 8.06 26.61 17.63
N VAL A 65 7.86 25.46 16.99
CA VAL A 65 7.65 24.19 17.68
C VAL A 65 8.98 23.45 17.79
N VAL A 66 9.37 23.09 19.01
CA VAL A 66 10.58 22.32 19.30
C VAL A 66 10.19 20.93 19.82
N LYS A 67 10.65 19.87 19.17
CA LYS A 67 10.38 18.49 19.60
C LYS A 67 11.65 17.65 19.71
N HIS A 68 11.76 16.92 20.83
CA HIS A 68 12.75 15.88 21.04
C HIS A 68 12.42 14.66 20.16
N ARG A 69 13.43 14.05 19.51
CA ARG A 69 13.21 12.91 18.61
C ARG A 69 13.21 11.58 19.34
N ASN A 70 12.03 10.95 19.37
CA ASN A 70 11.90 9.51 19.55
C ASN A 70 11.71 8.77 18.21
N HIS A 71 11.59 9.52 17.10
CA HIS A 71 11.32 8.98 15.76
C HIS A 71 12.18 9.67 14.69
N THR A 72 12.33 9.01 13.54
CA THR A 72 12.98 9.61 12.37
C THR A 72 12.03 10.54 11.63
N TYR A 73 12.31 11.84 11.72
CA TYR A 73 11.65 12.90 10.96
C TYR A 73 12.32 13.15 9.61
N TYR A 74 11.49 13.50 8.63
CA TYR A 74 11.88 13.89 7.28
C TYR A 74 11.39 15.31 6.99
N LYS A 75 12.19 16.07 6.25
CA LYS A 75 11.88 17.43 5.81
C LYS A 75 12.13 17.56 4.30
N LEU A 76 11.52 18.56 3.68
CA LEU A 76 11.80 18.91 2.30
C LEU A 76 13.20 19.52 2.20
N THR A 77 13.89 19.19 1.11
CA THR A 77 15.07 19.94 0.66
C THR A 77 14.63 21.21 -0.06
N LYS A 78 15.57 22.11 -0.41
CA LYS A 78 15.26 23.26 -1.28
C LYS A 78 14.60 22.85 -2.60
N LEU A 79 15.04 21.73 -3.19
CA LEU A 79 14.44 21.18 -4.40
C LEU A 79 13.02 20.69 -4.13
N GLY A 80 12.81 20.01 -3.01
CA GLY A 80 11.48 19.56 -2.60
C GLY A 80 10.50 20.69 -2.32
N GLU A 81 10.95 21.79 -1.69
CA GLU A 81 10.13 22.98 -1.48
C GLU A 81 9.69 23.63 -2.80
N LYS A 82 10.60 23.71 -3.79
CA LYS A 82 10.25 24.21 -5.12
C LYS A 82 9.18 23.34 -5.78
N LYS A 83 9.37 22.03 -5.79
CA LYS A 83 8.38 21.08 -6.33
C LYS A 83 7.05 21.14 -5.59
N ALA A 84 7.06 21.31 -4.28
CA ALA A 84 5.84 21.41 -3.50
C ALA A 84 5.01 22.64 -3.87
N LYS A 85 5.67 23.78 -4.17
CA LYS A 85 4.98 24.99 -4.65
C LYS A 85 4.32 24.78 -6.01
N GLU A 86 5.05 24.19 -6.96
CA GLU A 86 4.51 23.84 -8.28
C GLU A 86 3.27 22.93 -8.14
N LEU A 87 3.33 21.95 -7.25
CA LEU A 87 2.21 21.04 -6.98
C LEU A 87 1.03 21.69 -6.24
N GLU A 88 1.27 22.68 -5.37
CA GLU A 88 0.21 23.38 -4.63
C GLU A 88 -0.62 24.27 -5.56
N GLU A 89 -0.01 24.83 -6.60
CA GLU A 89 -0.70 25.59 -7.64
C GLU A 89 -1.57 24.70 -8.54
N GLU A 90 -1.18 23.44 -8.74
CA GLU A 90 -1.91 22.48 -9.57
C GLU A 90 -3.00 21.69 -8.81
N HIS A 91 -2.84 21.48 -7.50
CA HIS A 91 -3.68 20.56 -6.72
C HIS A 91 -4.05 21.10 -5.33
N GLU A 92 -5.35 21.24 -5.08
CA GLU A 92 -5.86 21.55 -3.75
C GLU A 92 -5.90 20.28 -2.88
N LEU A 93 -4.81 20.04 -2.14
CA LEU A 93 -4.73 18.90 -1.23
C LEU A 93 -5.27 19.24 0.16
N GLU A 94 -6.40 18.64 0.54
CA GLU A 94 -6.99 18.76 1.87
C GLU A 94 -6.09 18.04 2.89
N VAL A 95 -5.28 18.80 3.63
CA VAL A 95 -4.43 18.24 4.68
C VAL A 95 -5.21 18.16 5.98
N ARG A 96 -5.51 16.93 6.41
CA ARG A 96 -6.25 16.67 7.64
C ARG A 96 -5.42 17.00 8.88
N GLU A 97 -6.10 17.43 9.95
CA GLU A 97 -5.48 17.61 11.25
C GLU A 97 -4.92 16.28 11.80
N ALA A 98 -3.85 16.35 12.60
CA ALA A 98 -3.37 15.14 13.27
C ALA A 98 -4.32 14.80 14.41
N PHE A 99 -5.17 13.79 14.22
CA PHE A 99 -5.99 13.25 15.30
C PHE A 99 -5.10 12.57 16.35
N LYS A 100 -5.32 12.90 17.64
CA LYS A 100 -4.58 12.29 18.76
C LYS A 100 -4.96 10.83 19.02
N THR A 101 -6.16 10.41 18.63
CA THR A 101 -6.74 9.14 19.13
C THR A 101 -7.54 8.36 18.08
N TYR A 102 -8.05 9.02 17.05
CA TYR A 102 -8.92 8.41 16.05
C TYR A 102 -8.13 8.06 14.79
N ASN A 103 -7.56 6.85 14.75
CA ASN A 103 -7.23 6.06 13.55
C ASN A 103 -6.27 4.91 13.81
N LYS A 104 -5.85 4.60 15.06
CA LYS A 104 -4.99 3.42 15.27
C LYS A 104 -5.64 2.14 14.72
N ALA A 105 -6.96 1.98 14.86
CA ALA A 105 -7.68 0.84 14.29
C ALA A 105 -7.77 0.91 12.74
N LEU A 106 -7.97 2.11 12.16
CA LEU A 106 -8.02 2.28 10.71
C LEU A 106 -6.64 2.11 10.07
N GLN A 107 -5.61 2.70 10.66
CA GLN A 107 -4.21 2.55 10.29
C GLN A 107 -3.75 1.11 10.49
N ASN A 108 -4.16 0.43 11.56
CA ASN A 108 -3.94 -1.01 11.68
C ASN A 108 -4.67 -1.77 10.56
N LYS A 109 -5.88 -1.39 10.15
CA LYS A 109 -6.53 -2.02 9.00
C LYS A 109 -5.78 -1.74 7.70
N LEU A 110 -5.23 -0.54 7.50
CA LEU A 110 -4.44 -0.14 6.32
C LEU A 110 -3.08 -0.83 6.28
N ASP A 111 -2.35 -0.82 7.39
CA ASP A 111 -1.02 -1.43 7.57
C ASP A 111 -1.09 -2.95 7.56
N ASN A 112 -2.18 -3.51 8.09
CA ASN A 112 -2.53 -4.92 7.98
C ASN A 112 -3.55 -5.14 6.84
N VAL A 113 -3.59 -4.27 5.81
CA VAL A 113 -3.89 -4.76 4.47
C VAL A 113 -2.69 -5.64 4.14
N ILE A 114 -2.77 -6.85 4.68
CA ILE A 114 -2.09 -8.01 4.20
C ILE A 114 -2.40 -7.96 2.70
N GLU A 115 -1.40 -7.68 1.86
CA GLU A 115 -1.39 -8.26 0.51
C GLU A 115 -1.89 -9.66 0.75
N ASN A 116 -3.14 -9.99 0.36
CA ASN A 116 -3.79 -11.24 0.69
C ASN A 116 -2.72 -12.31 0.60
N THR A 117 -2.13 -12.72 1.73
CA THR A 117 -1.19 -13.83 1.75
C THR A 117 -2.16 -14.95 1.67
N GLU A 118 -2.50 -15.19 0.41
CA GLU A 118 -3.49 -16.08 -0.09
C GLU A 118 -3.38 -17.31 0.76
N LYS A 119 -4.35 -17.49 1.67
CA LYS A 119 -4.36 -18.66 2.53
C LYS A 119 -4.44 -19.83 1.57
N LYS A 120 -3.30 -20.49 1.40
CA LYS A 120 -3.15 -21.56 0.43
C LYS A 120 -3.87 -22.76 1.00
N ILE A 121 -4.80 -23.27 0.22
CA ILE A 121 -5.55 -24.46 0.54
C ILE A 121 -5.17 -25.53 -0.45
N TYR A 122 -4.86 -26.71 0.06
CA TYR A 122 -4.72 -27.87 -0.80
C TYR A 122 -6.11 -28.36 -1.17
N CYS A 123 -6.39 -28.48 -2.47
CA CYS A 123 -7.67 -29.00 -2.95
C CYS A 123 -7.51 -29.86 -4.20
N VAL A 124 -8.56 -30.63 -4.47
CA VAL A 124 -8.79 -31.30 -5.74
C VAL A 124 -9.91 -30.58 -6.47
N ILE A 125 -9.67 -30.17 -7.71
CA ILE A 125 -10.62 -29.41 -8.53
C ILE A 125 -10.99 -30.28 -9.73
N ASP A 126 -12.25 -30.70 -9.80
CA ASP A 126 -12.79 -31.49 -10.90
C ASP A 126 -13.77 -30.65 -11.73
N PHE A 127 -13.61 -30.65 -13.05
CA PHE A 127 -14.49 -29.90 -13.97
C PHE A 127 -14.54 -30.54 -15.38
N PRO A 128 -15.61 -30.28 -16.16
CA PRO A 128 -15.70 -30.75 -17.53
C PRO A 128 -14.78 -29.97 -18.47
N TYR A 129 -14.35 -30.57 -19.59
CA TYR A 129 -13.52 -29.93 -20.62
C TYR A 129 -14.06 -28.57 -21.10
N SER A 130 -15.39 -28.39 -21.10
CA SER A 130 -16.01 -27.11 -21.48
C SER A 130 -15.66 -25.93 -20.57
N GLN A 131 -15.18 -26.18 -19.35
CA GLN A 131 -14.77 -25.15 -18.38
C GLN A 131 -13.26 -24.89 -18.38
N GLU A 132 -12.47 -25.62 -19.17
CA GLU A 132 -11.00 -25.53 -19.16
C GLU A 132 -10.48 -24.11 -19.32
N LEU A 133 -10.98 -23.35 -20.30
CA LEU A 133 -10.54 -21.98 -20.55
C LEU A 133 -10.86 -21.05 -19.38
N ASN A 134 -12.03 -21.22 -18.74
CA ASN A 134 -12.44 -20.39 -17.61
C ASN A 134 -11.57 -20.66 -16.38
N VAL A 135 -11.29 -21.94 -16.10
CA VAL A 135 -10.41 -22.35 -15.00
C VAL A 135 -8.98 -21.89 -15.25
N LYS A 136 -8.49 -21.98 -16.49
CA LYS A 136 -7.16 -21.49 -16.88
C LYS A 136 -7.02 -19.98 -16.73
N ASN A 137 -8.06 -19.21 -17.03
CA ASN A 137 -8.06 -17.75 -16.80
C ASN A 137 -8.03 -17.38 -15.31
N ILE A 138 -8.59 -18.21 -14.43
CA ILE A 138 -8.57 -17.99 -12.98
C ILE A 138 -7.22 -18.38 -12.38
N LEU A 139 -6.67 -19.54 -12.76
CA LEU A 139 -5.45 -20.10 -12.17
C LEU A 139 -4.16 -19.69 -12.90
N ASN A 140 -4.25 -19.12 -14.09
CA ASN A 140 -3.12 -18.68 -14.92
C ASN A 140 -2.01 -19.74 -15.00
N GLU A 141 -0.78 -19.39 -14.62
CA GLU A 141 0.40 -20.27 -14.65
C GLU A 141 0.28 -21.48 -13.69
N LYS A 142 -0.60 -21.43 -12.68
CA LYS A 142 -0.82 -22.55 -11.76
C LYS A 142 -1.59 -23.68 -12.43
N PHE A 143 -2.38 -23.41 -13.46
CA PHE A 143 -3.19 -24.42 -14.15
C PHE A 143 -2.34 -25.59 -14.66
N GLU A 144 -1.30 -25.26 -15.43
CA GLU A 144 -0.38 -26.25 -16.04
C GLU A 144 0.38 -27.04 -14.98
N ASN A 145 0.71 -26.41 -13.85
CA ASN A 145 1.43 -27.04 -12.75
C ASN A 145 0.57 -28.02 -11.93
N LEU A 146 -0.75 -27.84 -11.94
CA LEU A 146 -1.70 -28.63 -11.14
C LEU A 146 -2.35 -29.75 -11.95
N GLN A 147 -2.21 -29.75 -13.27
CA GLN A 147 -2.94 -30.64 -14.18
C GLN A 147 -2.45 -32.10 -14.10
N LYS A 148 -3.40 -33.01 -13.88
CA LYS A 148 -3.23 -34.44 -14.12
C LYS A 148 -4.48 -34.97 -14.84
N GLU A 149 -4.30 -35.46 -16.06
CA GLU A 149 -5.43 -35.91 -16.89
C GLU A 149 -5.90 -37.32 -16.49
N TYR A 150 -7.21 -37.46 -16.25
CA TYR A 150 -7.85 -38.75 -15.99
C TYR A 150 -9.23 -38.81 -16.66
N GLY A 151 -9.34 -39.50 -17.80
CA GLY A 151 -10.64 -39.82 -18.42
C GLY A 151 -11.37 -38.64 -19.06
N HIS A 152 -12.71 -38.60 -18.96
CA HIS A 152 -13.58 -37.61 -19.63
C HIS A 152 -13.73 -36.26 -18.88
N THR A 153 -12.93 -36.03 -17.84
CA THR A 153 -12.97 -34.85 -16.96
C THR A 153 -11.56 -34.38 -16.65
N ILE A 154 -11.37 -33.09 -16.40
CA ILE A 154 -10.07 -32.53 -16.00
C ILE A 154 -10.03 -32.45 -14.47
N THR A 155 -8.95 -32.95 -13.89
CA THR A 155 -8.68 -32.89 -12.45
C THR A 155 -7.39 -32.11 -12.19
N LEU A 156 -7.46 -31.06 -11.38
CA LEU A 156 -6.30 -30.33 -10.88
C LEU A 156 -6.07 -30.68 -9.40
N ARG A 157 -4.82 -30.82 -8.99
CA ARG A 157 -4.47 -31.11 -7.59
C ARG A 157 -3.32 -30.24 -7.11
N GLY A 158 -3.53 -29.52 -6.01
CA GLY A 158 -2.48 -28.78 -5.33
C GLY A 158 -3.01 -27.56 -4.61
N GLU A 159 -2.13 -26.59 -4.40
CA GLU A 159 -2.44 -25.40 -3.62
C GLU A 159 -3.02 -24.29 -4.49
N ILE A 160 -4.25 -23.89 -4.18
CA ILE A 160 -4.87 -22.66 -4.68
C ILE A 160 -5.16 -21.72 -3.53
N THR A 161 -5.64 -20.54 -3.87
CA THR A 161 -5.85 -19.44 -2.94
C THR A 161 -7.32 -19.39 -2.57
N GLU A 162 -7.68 -18.89 -1.37
CA GLU A 162 -9.11 -18.77 -1.01
C GLU A 162 -9.88 -17.90 -2.02
N VAL A 163 -9.25 -16.89 -2.61
CA VAL A 163 -9.83 -16.05 -3.67
C VAL A 163 -10.01 -16.82 -5.00
N GLU A 164 -9.02 -17.63 -5.39
CA GLU A 164 -9.15 -18.52 -6.56
C GLU A 164 -10.27 -19.54 -6.35
N LYS A 165 -10.40 -20.08 -5.13
CA LYS A 165 -11.48 -21.01 -4.76
C LYS A 165 -12.86 -20.37 -4.92
N GLU A 166 -13.06 -19.17 -4.39
CA GLU A 166 -14.34 -18.46 -4.50
C GLU A 166 -14.73 -18.24 -5.97
N LYS A 167 -13.79 -17.77 -6.79
CA LYS A 167 -14.01 -17.57 -8.23
C LYS A 167 -14.32 -18.87 -8.99
N LEU A 168 -13.69 -19.98 -8.60
CA LEU A 168 -13.96 -21.29 -9.21
C LEU A 168 -15.35 -21.82 -8.83
N LEU A 169 -15.82 -21.57 -7.60
CA LEU A 169 -17.16 -21.98 -7.16
C LEU A 169 -18.29 -21.21 -7.86
N GLU A 170 -18.01 -20.06 -8.46
CA GLU A 170 -18.97 -19.33 -9.30
C GLU A 170 -19.20 -20.00 -10.67
N LEU A 171 -18.29 -20.87 -11.10
CA LEU A 171 -18.41 -21.57 -12.37
C LEU A 171 -19.32 -22.81 -12.24
N PRO A 172 -20.18 -23.07 -13.24
CA PRO A 172 -21.09 -24.20 -13.19
C PRO A 172 -20.32 -25.53 -13.34
N ASN A 173 -20.75 -26.54 -12.57
CA ASN A 173 -20.20 -27.90 -12.62
C ASN A 173 -18.71 -28.01 -12.26
N ILE A 174 -18.21 -27.10 -11.41
CA ILE A 174 -16.91 -27.26 -10.74
C ILE A 174 -17.13 -27.90 -9.36
N ILE A 175 -16.35 -28.94 -9.06
CA ILE A 175 -16.32 -29.59 -7.75
C ILE A 175 -14.94 -29.34 -7.13
N ILE A 176 -14.92 -28.79 -5.92
CA ILE A 176 -13.69 -28.56 -5.15
C ILE A 176 -13.77 -29.36 -3.85
N ILE A 177 -12.83 -30.29 -3.65
CA ILE A 177 -12.71 -31.15 -2.46
C ILE A 177 -11.48 -30.72 -1.66
#